data_AF-A0A401UQN4-F1
#
_entry.id   AF-A0A401UQN4-F1
#
_cell.length_a   1.000
_cell.length_b   1.000
_cell.length_c   1.000
_cell.angle_alpha   90.00
_cell.angle_beta   90.00
_cell.angle_gamma   90.00
#
_symmetry.space_group_name_H-M   'P 1'
#
loop_
_entity.id
_entity.type
_entity.pdbx_description
1 polymer ?
#
loop_
_entity_poly.entity_id
_entity_poly.type
_entity_poly.pdbx_seq_one_letter_code
_entity_poly.pdbx_strand_id
1 'polypeptide(L)'
;MTSKNYKEACLNVYKSGYCTDHEYPEKLIAIIEENKLYVYDAAPISKISKNVSTEDIKYVQKCLNLMKIRDVNNNALIIDGAIGPLTLSAIKKLQQILNLSTYGICGPVVLSEIKSIMEKPLCSLKSTVYKTAIRYIQWRTYAVIDGIYEDETVIHVKEYQKNNKLIADGIVGNATWQCLLS
;
A
#
# COMPACT_ATOMS: atom_id res chain seq x y z
N MET A 1 -7.15 -16.40 26.42
CA MET A 1 -8.25 -16.99 25.65
C MET A 1 -8.03 -16.68 24.18
N THR A 2 -7.73 -17.67 23.36
CA THR A 2 -7.55 -17.53 21.91
C THR A 2 -8.88 -17.74 21.21
N SER A 3 -9.76 -16.74 21.30
CA SER A 3 -11.01 -16.72 20.53
C SER A 3 -10.66 -16.63 19.04
N LYS A 4 -11.13 -17.61 18.24
CA LYS A 4 -10.86 -17.67 16.78
C LYS A 4 -11.92 -16.95 15.95
N ASN A 5 -12.98 -16.44 16.59
CA ASN A 5 -14.10 -15.76 15.94
C ASN A 5 -14.54 -14.55 16.78
N TYR A 6 -14.89 -13.43 16.13
CA TYR A 6 -15.32 -12.20 16.81
C TYR A 6 -16.57 -12.36 17.67
N LYS A 7 -17.51 -13.25 17.29
CA LYS A 7 -18.71 -13.50 18.10
C LYS A 7 -18.37 -14.05 19.49
N GLU A 8 -17.38 -14.95 19.52
CA GLU A 8 -16.86 -15.50 20.77
C GLU A 8 -16.04 -14.46 21.54
N ALA A 9 -15.34 -13.55 20.86
CA ALA A 9 -14.63 -12.45 21.50
C ALA A 9 -15.60 -11.47 22.18
N CYS A 10 -16.69 -11.07 21.51
CA CYS A 10 -17.76 -10.24 22.09
C CYS A 10 -18.37 -10.88 23.33
N LEU A 11 -18.62 -12.19 23.30
CA LEU A 11 -19.12 -12.94 24.45
C LEU A 11 -18.11 -13.00 25.60
N ASN A 12 -16.82 -13.11 25.29
CA ASN A 12 -15.75 -13.12 26.29
C ASN A 12 -15.61 -11.78 27.00
N VAL A 13 -15.87 -10.65 26.34
CA VAL A 13 -15.86 -9.32 27.00
C VAL A 13 -16.89 -9.28 28.14
N TYR A 14 -18.10 -9.80 27.89
CA TYR A 14 -19.15 -9.91 28.91
C TYR A 14 -18.78 -10.90 30.03
N LYS A 15 -18.34 -12.10 29.66
CA LYS A 15 -17.91 -13.12 30.64
C LYS A 15 -16.73 -12.68 31.51
N SER A 16 -15.90 -11.76 31.01
CA SER A 16 -14.78 -11.19 31.74
C SER A 16 -15.18 -10.02 32.66
N GLY A 17 -16.46 -9.65 32.70
CA GLY A 17 -16.98 -8.60 33.59
C GLY A 17 -16.66 -7.17 33.13
N TYR A 18 -16.19 -6.97 31.89
CA TYR A 18 -15.92 -5.63 31.33
C TYR A 18 -17.21 -4.89 30.94
N CYS A 19 -18.33 -5.59 30.84
CA CYS A 19 -19.65 -5.02 30.66
C CYS A 19 -20.67 -5.78 31.52
N THR A 20 -21.70 -5.06 31.97
CA THR A 20 -22.76 -5.60 32.85
C THR A 20 -24.08 -5.81 32.12
N ASP A 21 -24.28 -5.18 30.97
CA ASP A 21 -25.46 -5.38 30.13
C ASP A 21 -25.39 -6.73 29.41
N HIS A 22 -26.42 -7.56 29.60
CA HIS A 22 -26.56 -8.86 28.96
C HIS A 22 -26.69 -8.80 27.44
N GLU A 23 -27.15 -7.68 26.87
CA GLU A 23 -27.26 -7.46 25.42
C GLU A 23 -25.97 -6.89 24.80
N TYR A 24 -24.95 -6.64 25.61
CA TYR A 24 -23.73 -5.99 25.16
C TYR A 24 -22.98 -6.79 24.07
N PRO A 25 -22.87 -8.13 24.16
CA PRO A 25 -22.32 -8.93 23.07
C PRO A 25 -23.09 -8.77 21.76
N GLU A 26 -24.42 -8.77 21.80
CA GLU A 26 -25.30 -8.63 20.63
C GLU A 26 -25.13 -7.26 19.98
N LYS A 27 -25.04 -6.19 20.78
CA LYS A 27 -24.77 -4.82 20.30
C LYS A 27 -23.42 -4.73 19.60
N LEU A 28 -22.37 -5.32 20.17
CA LEU A 28 -21.05 -5.38 19.53
C LEU A 28 -21.08 -6.17 18.22
N ILE A 29 -21.74 -7.33 18.20
CA ILE A 29 -21.89 -8.15 17.00
C ILE A 29 -22.64 -7.38 15.92
N ALA A 30 -23.72 -6.68 16.26
CA ALA A 30 -24.49 -5.86 15.33
C ALA A 30 -23.62 -4.75 14.71
N ILE A 31 -22.83 -4.03 15.52
CA ILE A 31 -21.88 -3.02 15.01
C ILE A 31 -20.86 -3.66 14.07
N ILE A 32 -20.29 -4.81 14.44
CA ILE A 32 -19.31 -5.54 13.63
C ILE A 32 -19.92 -5.99 12.28
N GLU A 33 -21.16 -6.48 12.28
CA GLU A 33 -21.84 -6.96 11.07
C GLU A 33 -22.30 -5.80 10.17
N GLU A 34 -22.89 -4.75 10.75
CA GLU A 34 -23.32 -3.52 10.06
C GLU A 34 -22.15 -2.86 9.33
N ASN A 35 -21.01 -2.75 10.02
CA ASN A 35 -19.80 -2.14 9.47
C ASN A 35 -18.91 -3.14 8.72
N LYS A 36 -19.36 -4.40 8.58
CA LYS A 36 -18.62 -5.49 7.93
C LYS A 36 -17.19 -5.65 8.47
N LEU A 37 -16.97 -5.41 9.76
CA LEU A 37 -15.64 -5.45 10.39
C LEU A 37 -15.07 -6.89 10.44
N TYR A 38 -15.92 -7.91 10.38
CA TYR A 38 -15.50 -9.31 10.34
C TYR A 38 -14.65 -9.67 9.12
N VAL A 39 -14.65 -8.85 8.06
CA VAL A 39 -13.74 -9.02 6.91
C VAL A 39 -12.27 -8.89 7.30
N TYR A 40 -11.98 -8.29 8.47
CA TYR A 40 -10.63 -8.20 9.04
C TYR A 40 -10.22 -9.45 9.83
N ASP A 41 -11.18 -10.26 10.28
CA ASP A 41 -10.90 -11.52 10.98
C ASP A 41 -10.55 -12.66 10.01
N ALA A 42 -11.00 -12.55 8.75
CA ALA A 42 -10.70 -13.49 7.67
C ALA A 42 -9.29 -13.30 7.08
N ALA A 43 -8.68 -12.13 7.30
CA ALA A 43 -7.27 -11.96 7.04
C ALA A 43 -6.51 -12.64 8.19
N PRO A 44 -5.65 -13.63 7.93
CA PRO A 44 -4.76 -14.08 8.98
C PRO A 44 -4.01 -12.87 9.54
N ILE A 45 -4.31 -12.49 10.78
CA ILE A 45 -3.41 -11.69 11.63
C ILE A 45 -2.03 -12.40 11.74
N SER A 46 -1.94 -13.67 11.32
CA SER A 46 -0.68 -14.39 11.14
C SER A 46 0.14 -13.88 9.95
N LYS A 47 0.84 -12.77 10.20
CA LYS A 47 2.17 -12.32 9.69
C LYS A 47 2.21 -10.80 9.52
N ILE A 48 1.79 -10.02 10.53
CA ILE A 48 2.60 -8.83 10.80
C ILE A 48 3.99 -9.40 11.09
N SER A 49 4.92 -9.22 10.16
CA SER A 49 6.31 -9.59 10.41
C SER A 49 6.66 -8.95 11.75
N LYS A 50 7.10 -9.75 12.74
CA LYS A 50 7.50 -9.28 14.08
C LYS A 50 8.61 -8.19 14.04
N ASN A 51 9.01 -7.73 12.85
CA ASN A 51 10.15 -6.88 12.56
C ASN A 51 9.76 -5.54 11.90
N VAL A 52 8.48 -5.18 11.76
CA VAL A 52 8.07 -3.86 11.23
C VAL A 52 7.62 -2.97 12.38
N SER A 53 8.34 -1.87 12.61
CA SER A 53 8.04 -0.92 13.67
C SER A 53 6.88 0.02 13.31
N THR A 54 6.28 0.68 14.30
CA THR A 54 5.30 1.75 14.06
C THR A 54 5.86 2.87 13.17
N GLU A 55 7.16 3.18 13.29
CA GLU A 55 7.81 4.19 12.47
C GLU A 55 7.95 3.73 11.01
N ASP A 56 8.24 2.45 10.77
CA ASP A 56 8.22 1.87 9.43
C ASP A 56 6.83 1.95 8.80
N ILE A 57 5.77 1.74 9.57
CA ILE A 57 4.39 1.85 9.07
C ILE A 57 4.06 3.29 8.70
N LYS A 58 4.42 4.27 9.54
CA LYS A 58 4.26 5.68 9.22
C LYS A 58 5.06 6.08 7.98
N TYR A 59 6.28 5.56 7.84
CA TYR A 59 7.09 5.75 6.64
C TYR A 59 6.38 5.20 5.39
N VAL A 60 5.84 3.98 5.45
CA VAL A 60 5.06 3.37 4.35
C VAL A 60 3.86 4.24 4.00
N GLN A 61 3.04 4.65 4.98
CA GLN A 61 1.87 5.52 4.77
C GLN A 61 2.26 6.84 4.09
N LYS A 62 3.34 7.48 4.56
CA LYS A 62 3.88 8.70 3.96
C LYS A 62 4.34 8.49 2.52
N CYS A 63 5.11 7.43 2.26
CA CYS A 63 5.60 7.12 0.92
C CYS A 63 4.47 6.76 -0.05
N LEU A 64 3.48 5.98 0.37
CA LEU A 64 2.30 5.69 -0.46
C LEU A 64 1.56 6.98 -0.86
N ASN A 65 1.40 7.91 0.08
CA ASN A 65 0.82 9.23 -0.21
C ASN A 65 1.65 10.03 -1.23
N LEU A 66 2.98 10.05 -1.09
CA LEU A 66 3.89 10.71 -2.06
C LEU A 66 3.81 10.04 -3.44
N MET A 67 3.77 8.72 -3.47
CA MET A 67 3.65 7.90 -4.68
C MET A 67 2.25 8.00 -5.32
N LYS A 68 1.32 8.73 -4.71
CA LYS A 68 -0.10 8.85 -5.12
C LYS A 68 -0.86 7.52 -5.11
N ILE A 69 -0.41 6.57 -4.31
CA ILE A 69 -1.11 5.30 -4.07
C ILE A 69 -2.13 5.53 -2.97
N ARG A 70 -3.37 5.76 -3.40
CA ARG A 70 -4.54 6.00 -2.54
C ARG A 70 -5.15 4.70 -2.02
N ASP A 71 -5.96 4.83 -0.97
CA ASP A 71 -6.81 3.74 -0.49
C ASP A 71 -7.92 3.38 -1.50
N VAL A 72 -8.72 2.38 -1.14
CA VAL A 72 -9.86 1.91 -1.95
C VAL A 72 -10.91 2.99 -2.25
N ASN A 73 -11.00 4.02 -1.40
CA ASN A 73 -11.93 5.15 -1.55
C ASN A 73 -11.28 6.33 -2.30
N ASN A 74 -10.08 6.13 -2.87
CA ASN A 74 -9.28 7.15 -3.53
C ASN A 74 -8.81 8.29 -2.60
N ASN A 75 -8.76 8.06 -1.29
CA ASN A 75 -8.29 9.03 -0.31
C ASN A 75 -6.81 8.84 0.02
N ALA A 76 -6.19 9.93 0.51
CA ALA A 76 -4.87 9.86 1.12
C ALA A 76 -4.94 9.08 2.43
N LEU A 77 -3.89 8.32 2.73
CA LEU A 77 -3.79 7.61 4.00
C LEU A 77 -3.54 8.58 5.15
N ILE A 78 -4.17 8.31 6.29
CA ILE A 78 -3.78 8.91 7.57
C ILE A 78 -2.43 8.32 7.97
N ILE A 79 -1.52 9.15 8.47
CA ILE A 79 -0.17 8.75 8.90
C ILE A 79 -0.20 8.51 10.42
N ASP A 80 -0.81 7.42 10.84
CA ASP A 80 -1.02 7.05 12.25
C ASP A 80 -0.14 5.89 12.73
N GLY A 81 0.53 5.18 11.81
CA GLY A 81 1.31 3.98 12.12
C GLY A 81 0.46 2.73 12.34
N ALA A 82 -0.83 2.76 12.00
CA ALA A 82 -1.73 1.62 12.06
C ALA A 82 -1.90 0.96 10.69
N ILE A 83 -1.90 -0.38 10.64
CA ILE A 83 -2.24 -1.14 9.43
C ILE A 83 -3.74 -1.44 9.45
N GLY A 84 -4.54 -0.38 9.33
CA GLY A 84 -5.98 -0.50 9.17
C GLY A 84 -6.41 -0.93 7.75
N PRO A 85 -7.72 -1.10 7.50
CA PRO A 85 -8.26 -1.43 6.18
C PRO A 85 -7.75 -0.56 5.03
N LEU A 86 -7.72 0.75 5.25
CA LEU A 86 -7.38 1.72 4.22
C LEU A 86 -5.89 1.60 3.86
N THR A 87 -5.02 1.51 4.87
CA THR A 87 -3.59 1.25 4.68
C THR A 87 -3.36 -0.09 3.98
N LEU A 88 -4.03 -1.15 4.41
CA LEU A 88 -3.94 -2.47 3.79
C LEU A 88 -4.39 -2.47 2.33
N SER A 89 -5.46 -1.75 2.00
CA SER A 89 -5.95 -1.61 0.62
C SER A 89 -4.93 -0.93 -0.29
N ALA A 90 -4.27 0.12 0.21
CA ALA A 90 -3.24 0.83 -0.53
C ALA A 90 -1.96 -0.02 -0.69
N ILE A 91 -1.59 -0.81 0.32
CA ILE A 91 -0.48 -1.78 0.25
C ILE A 91 -0.77 -2.85 -0.80
N LYS A 92 -1.99 -3.41 -0.84
CA LYS A 92 -2.39 -4.36 -1.89
C LYS A 92 -2.28 -3.74 -3.28
N LYS A 93 -2.72 -2.48 -3.44
CA LYS A 93 -2.59 -1.75 -4.71
C LYS A 93 -1.12 -1.57 -5.11
N LEU A 94 -0.24 -1.18 -4.19
CA LEU A 94 1.20 -1.12 -4.43
C LEU A 94 1.73 -2.49 -4.90
N GLN A 95 1.39 -3.56 -4.19
CA GLN A 95 1.86 -4.90 -4.52
C GLN A 95 1.39 -5.38 -5.89
N GLN A 96 0.17 -5.02 -6.30
CA GLN A 96 -0.32 -5.26 -7.66
C GLN A 96 0.51 -4.50 -8.70
N ILE A 97 0.74 -3.20 -8.50
CA ILE A 97 1.55 -2.36 -9.40
C ILE A 97 2.94 -2.97 -9.55
N LEU A 98 3.58 -3.35 -8.44
CA LEU A 98 4.94 -3.86 -8.40
C LEU A 98 5.08 -5.35 -8.69
N ASN A 99 3.96 -6.07 -8.87
CA ASN A 99 3.91 -7.53 -9.02
C ASN A 99 4.65 -8.30 -7.89
N LEU A 100 4.34 -7.94 -6.64
CA LEU A 100 4.89 -8.60 -5.45
C LEU A 100 4.04 -9.82 -5.07
N SER A 101 4.70 -10.94 -4.73
CA SER A 101 4.04 -12.20 -4.36
C SER A 101 3.43 -12.22 -2.95
N THR A 102 3.76 -11.25 -2.10
CA THR A 102 3.35 -11.19 -0.69
C THR A 102 2.07 -10.37 -0.48
N TYR A 103 0.93 -10.90 -0.92
CA TYR A 103 -0.32 -10.13 -0.96
C TYR A 103 -0.86 -9.73 0.43
N GLY A 104 -1.07 -8.42 0.66
CA GLY A 104 -1.65 -7.87 1.89
C GLY A 104 -0.73 -7.86 3.11
N ILE A 105 0.57 -8.14 2.96
CA ILE A 105 1.52 -8.14 4.08
C ILE A 105 2.40 -6.89 4.04
N CYS A 106 2.28 -6.04 5.06
CA CYS A 106 3.27 -4.99 5.31
C CYS A 106 4.49 -5.63 5.98
N GLY A 107 5.58 -5.79 5.22
CA GLY A 107 6.78 -6.49 5.67
C GLY A 107 8.06 -5.91 5.07
N PRO A 108 9.23 -6.50 5.39
CA PRO A 108 10.53 -6.05 4.91
C PRO A 108 10.61 -5.90 3.38
N VAL A 109 9.93 -6.77 2.63
CA VAL A 109 9.85 -6.70 1.15
C VAL A 109 9.15 -5.41 0.70
N VAL A 110 7.96 -5.10 1.24
CA VAL A 110 7.25 -3.85 0.87
C VAL A 110 8.09 -2.63 1.21
N LEU A 111 8.75 -2.64 2.37
CA LEU A 111 9.65 -1.56 2.80
C LEU A 111 10.86 -1.41 1.86
N SER A 112 11.52 -2.51 1.47
CA SER A 112 12.68 -2.45 0.58
C SER A 112 12.30 -1.95 -0.80
N GLU A 113 11.17 -2.37 -1.34
CA GLU A 113 10.70 -1.90 -2.65
C GLU A 113 10.31 -0.41 -2.63
N ILE A 114 9.62 0.05 -1.58
CA ILE A 114 9.35 1.49 -1.41
C ILE A 114 10.66 2.26 -1.33
N LYS A 115 11.64 1.79 -0.55
CA LYS A 115 12.95 2.46 -0.44
C LYS A 115 13.66 2.53 -1.79
N SER A 116 13.68 1.45 -2.55
CA SER A 116 14.30 1.42 -3.88
C SER A 116 13.64 2.41 -4.86
N ILE A 117 12.32 2.57 -4.80
CA ILE A 117 11.62 3.60 -5.59
C ILE A 117 11.98 5.01 -5.10
N MET A 118 12.03 5.21 -3.78
CA MET A 118 12.31 6.50 -3.17
C MET A 118 13.79 6.94 -3.28
N GLU A 119 14.70 6.02 -3.61
CA GLU A 119 16.05 6.33 -4.08
C GLU A 119 16.06 7.07 -5.43
N LYS A 120 14.94 7.03 -6.17
CA LYS A 120 14.72 7.74 -7.44
C LYS A 120 15.82 7.40 -8.47
N PRO A 121 16.00 6.11 -8.79
CA PRO A 121 17.05 5.68 -9.71
C PRO A 121 16.85 6.29 -11.10
N LEU A 122 17.95 6.58 -11.78
CA LEU A 122 17.88 7.01 -13.18
C LEU A 122 17.41 5.83 -14.04
N CYS A 123 16.24 5.97 -14.67
CA CYS A 123 15.65 4.94 -15.52
C CYS A 123 15.65 5.37 -16.99
N SER A 124 16.14 4.49 -17.86
CA SER A 124 16.25 4.68 -19.31
C SER A 124 16.27 3.31 -20.01
N LEU A 125 16.39 3.28 -21.34
CA LEU A 125 16.55 2.05 -22.13
C LEU A 125 17.72 1.14 -21.69
N LYS A 126 18.70 1.68 -20.94
CA LYS A 126 19.85 0.91 -20.41
C LYS A 126 19.57 0.27 -19.04
N SER A 127 18.42 0.57 -18.43
CA SER A 127 18.11 0.16 -17.06
C SER A 127 17.50 -1.24 -17.02
N THR A 128 18.25 -2.22 -16.53
CA THR A 128 17.79 -3.62 -16.41
C THR A 128 17.55 -4.08 -14.97
N VAL A 129 18.02 -3.31 -13.97
CA VAL A 129 18.04 -3.72 -12.56
C VAL A 129 16.90 -3.13 -11.71
N TYR A 130 16.29 -2.03 -12.14
CA TYR A 130 15.30 -1.28 -11.34
C TYR A 130 13.85 -1.69 -11.63
N LYS A 131 13.58 -3.00 -11.71
CA LYS A 131 12.30 -3.53 -12.19
C LYS A 131 11.08 -2.92 -11.48
N THR A 132 11.09 -2.81 -10.16
CA THR A 132 9.95 -2.25 -9.41
C THR A 132 9.79 -0.74 -9.59
N ALA A 133 10.89 0.01 -9.68
CA ALA A 133 10.83 1.43 -10.05
C ALA A 133 10.29 1.63 -11.47
N ILE A 134 10.70 0.79 -12.42
CA ILE A 134 10.18 0.80 -13.80
C ILE A 134 8.67 0.53 -13.81
N ARG A 135 8.19 -0.48 -13.07
CA ARG A 135 6.74 -0.75 -12.96
C ARG A 135 5.97 0.43 -12.37
N TYR A 136 6.53 1.09 -11.36
CA TYR A 136 5.93 2.30 -10.79
C TYR A 136 5.88 3.45 -11.80
N ILE A 137 6.97 3.68 -12.55
CA ILE A 137 7.03 4.68 -13.62
C ILE A 137 5.94 4.38 -14.65
N GLN A 138 5.91 3.15 -15.18
CA GLN A 138 4.93 2.72 -16.18
C GLN A 138 3.50 2.95 -15.70
N TRP A 139 3.20 2.59 -14.45
CA TRP A 139 1.89 2.86 -13.85
C TRP A 139 1.54 4.36 -13.82
N ARG A 140 2.50 5.21 -13.45
CA ARG A 140 2.30 6.66 -13.36
C ARG A 140 2.25 7.38 -14.69
N THR A 141 2.88 6.84 -15.72
CA THR A 141 2.88 7.37 -17.09
C THR A 141 1.84 6.71 -17.98
N TYR A 142 1.00 5.82 -17.42
CA TYR A 142 -0.02 5.06 -18.16
C TYR A 142 0.53 4.14 -19.26
N ALA A 143 1.78 3.70 -19.12
CA ALA A 143 2.41 2.70 -19.98
C ALA A 143 2.03 1.27 -19.55
N VAL A 144 2.36 0.28 -20.39
CA VAL A 144 2.21 -1.14 -20.04
C VAL A 144 3.11 -1.49 -18.84
N ILE A 145 2.52 -2.09 -17.80
CA ILE A 145 3.22 -2.37 -16.53
C ILE A 145 3.84 -3.77 -16.54
N ASP A 146 4.96 -3.94 -17.24
CA ASP A 146 5.74 -5.18 -17.32
C ASP A 146 7.07 -5.13 -16.54
N GLY A 147 7.55 -3.93 -16.23
CA GLY A 147 8.82 -3.68 -15.55
C GLY A 147 10.04 -3.68 -16.47
N ILE A 148 9.84 -3.51 -17.78
CA ILE A 148 10.89 -3.43 -18.80
C ILE A 148 10.87 -2.04 -19.44
N TYR A 149 12.01 -1.34 -19.41
CA TYR A 149 12.08 0.02 -19.95
C TYR A 149 12.45 -0.01 -21.43
N GLU A 150 11.45 -0.16 -22.30
CA GLU A 150 11.61 -0.21 -23.76
C GLU A 150 10.99 1.03 -24.45
N ASP A 151 10.92 1.00 -25.79
CA ASP A 151 10.44 2.11 -26.62
C ASP A 151 9.03 2.57 -26.24
N GLU A 152 8.13 1.64 -25.89
CA GLU A 152 6.78 1.98 -25.44
C GLU A 152 6.81 2.81 -24.15
N THR A 153 7.65 2.43 -23.18
CA THR A 153 7.82 3.19 -21.93
C THR A 153 8.47 4.54 -22.19
N VAL A 154 9.44 4.61 -23.11
CA VAL A 154 10.07 5.88 -23.54
C VAL A 154 9.03 6.85 -24.10
N ILE A 155 8.11 6.38 -24.94
CA ILE A 155 7.04 7.22 -25.53
C ILE A 155 6.17 7.82 -24.43
N HIS A 156 5.65 7.00 -23.52
CA HIS A 156 4.79 7.46 -22.42
C HIS A 156 5.53 8.38 -21.44
N VAL A 157 6.81 8.12 -21.17
CA VAL A 157 7.64 9.01 -20.34
C VAL A 157 7.83 10.36 -21.02
N LYS A 158 8.08 10.40 -22.34
CA LYS A 158 8.19 11.66 -23.09
C LYS A 158 6.90 12.46 -23.08
N GLU A 159 5.75 11.80 -23.24
CA GLU A 159 4.44 12.43 -23.14
C GLU A 159 4.18 12.98 -21.73
N TYR A 160 4.47 12.19 -20.70
CA TYR A 160 4.39 12.63 -19.31
C TYR A 160 5.28 13.85 -19.04
N GLN A 161 6.53 13.82 -19.49
CA GLN A 161 7.47 14.93 -19.36
C GLN A 161 6.95 16.19 -20.06
N LYS A 162 6.48 16.06 -21.30
CA LYS A 162 5.89 17.18 -22.06
C LYS A 162 4.70 17.79 -21.33
N ASN A 163 3.79 16.96 -20.84
CA ASN A 163 2.59 17.40 -20.09
C ASN A 163 2.95 18.11 -18.78
N ASN A 164 4.09 17.74 -18.17
CA ASN A 164 4.62 18.37 -16.96
C ASN A 164 5.64 19.48 -17.25
N LYS A 165 5.76 19.95 -18.52
CA LYS A 165 6.68 21.01 -18.95
C LYS A 165 8.16 20.72 -18.65
N LEU A 166 8.53 19.44 -18.69
CA LEU A 166 9.92 18.97 -18.60
C LEU A 166 10.51 18.80 -20.01
N ILE A 167 11.83 18.60 -20.08
CA ILE A 167 12.49 18.12 -21.30
C ILE A 167 11.99 16.70 -21.58
N ALA A 168 11.39 16.48 -22.76
CA ALA A 168 10.85 15.20 -23.18
C ALA A 168 11.95 14.29 -23.78
N ASP A 169 12.94 13.95 -22.96
CA ASP A 169 14.07 13.09 -23.35
C ASP A 169 13.76 11.59 -23.21
N GLY A 170 12.67 11.22 -22.52
CA GLY A 170 12.30 9.84 -22.27
C GLY A 170 13.15 9.17 -21.19
N ILE A 171 13.87 9.95 -20.38
CA ILE A 171 14.71 9.49 -19.27
C ILE A 171 14.08 9.95 -17.96
N VAL A 172 13.85 9.01 -17.04
CA VAL A 172 13.36 9.35 -15.70
C VAL A 172 14.55 9.69 -14.80
N GLY A 173 14.93 10.98 -14.81
CA GLY A 173 15.89 11.58 -13.87
C GLY A 173 15.21 12.33 -12.72
N ASN A 174 15.98 13.09 -11.95
CA ASN A 174 15.49 13.77 -10.74
C ASN A 174 14.25 14.67 -10.98
N ALA A 175 14.23 15.46 -12.07
CA ALA A 175 13.10 16.33 -12.39
C ALA A 175 11.82 15.51 -12.70
N THR A 176 11.93 14.44 -13.48
CA THR A 176 10.82 13.54 -13.77
C THR A 176 10.31 12.87 -12.49
N TRP A 177 11.21 12.40 -11.61
CA TRP A 177 10.85 11.83 -10.30
C TRP A 177 10.12 12.82 -9.39
N GLN A 178 10.50 14.09 -9.39
CA GLN A 178 9.79 15.12 -8.61
C GLN A 178 8.34 15.25 -9.09
N CYS A 179 8.09 15.33 -10.39
CA CYS A 179 6.74 15.34 -10.94
C CYS A 179 5.99 14.03 -10.68
N LEU A 180 6.67 12.88 -10.75
CA LEU A 180 6.09 11.58 -10.40
C LEU A 180 5.74 11.46 -8.91
N LEU A 181 6.16 12.36 -8.02
CA LEU A 181 5.85 12.30 -6.59
C LEU A 181 5.08 13.52 -6.07
N SER A 182 4.92 14.56 -6.92
CA SER A 182 4.19 15.79 -6.61
C SER A 182 2.70 15.60 -6.61
#